data_AF-A0A2D4RZA0-F1
#
_entry.id   AF-A0A2D4RZA0-F1
#
_cell.length_a   1.000
_cell.length_b   1.000
_cell.length_c   1.000
_cell.angle_alpha   90.00
_cell.angle_beta   90.00
_cell.angle_gamma   90.00
#
_symmetry.space_group_name_H-M   'P 1'
#
loop_
_entity.id
_entity.type
_entity.pdbx_description
1 polymer ?
#
loop_
_entity_poly.entity_id
_entity_poly.type
_entity_poly.pdbx_seq_one_letter_code
_entity_poly.pdbx_strand_id
1 'polypeptide(L)'
;MKQSTLIIPPRPGILLEIQGLMQQQDVELHKITQLIKQDVSLYAILLSSVNSPWLGLRQEVKSVETAISLMGLERVLSLLQAVIIRSCFKESPLLDSFWDTASEVAGICQSLASKYTCIKVDDA
;
A
#
# COMPACT_ATOMS: atom_id res chain seq x y z
N MET A 1 24.18 -0.19 -12.89
CA MET A 1 23.32 -1.37 -13.13
C MET A 1 21.88 -0.88 -13.11
N LYS A 2 21.17 -0.95 -14.24
CA LYS A 2 19.79 -0.48 -14.35
C LYS A 2 18.92 -1.51 -13.61
N GLN A 3 18.56 -1.24 -12.36
CA GLN A 3 17.62 -2.07 -11.65
C GLN A 3 16.34 -2.07 -12.48
N SER A 4 15.98 -3.22 -13.04
CA SER A 4 14.67 -3.47 -13.63
C SER A 4 13.65 -3.46 -12.49
N THR A 5 13.28 -2.26 -12.06
CA THR A 5 12.21 -2.07 -11.10
C THR A 5 10.95 -2.60 -11.75
N LEU A 6 10.44 -3.71 -11.23
CA LEU A 6 9.11 -4.20 -11.53
C LEU A 6 8.14 -3.11 -11.05
N ILE A 7 7.66 -2.27 -11.98
CA ILE A 7 6.69 -1.23 -11.66
C ILE A 7 5.32 -1.86 -11.77
N ILE A 8 4.80 -2.31 -10.63
CA ILE A 8 3.40 -2.71 -10.53
C ILE A 8 2.58 -1.40 -10.42
N PRO A 9 1.60 -1.17 -11.31
CA PRO A 9 0.75 0.02 -11.23
C PRO A 9 -0.38 -0.22 -10.21
N PRO A 10 -0.76 0.75 -9.36
CA PRO A 10 -1.89 0.58 -8.46
C PRO A 10 -3.20 0.34 -9.22
N ARG A 11 -4.12 -0.45 -8.65
CA ARG A 11 -5.43 -0.74 -9.23
C ARG A 11 -6.26 0.54 -9.37
N PRO A 12 -6.78 0.88 -10.56
CA PRO A 12 -7.55 2.11 -10.76
C PRO A 12 -8.76 2.25 -9.84
N GLY A 13 -9.49 1.15 -9.59
CA GLY A 13 -10.65 1.16 -8.68
C GLY A 13 -10.29 1.58 -7.26
N ILE A 14 -9.19 1.05 -6.70
CA ILE A 14 -8.73 1.39 -5.36
C ILE A 14 -8.29 2.86 -5.28
N LEU A 15 -7.63 3.38 -6.33
CA LEU A 15 -7.25 4.79 -6.40
C LEU A 15 -8.46 5.73 -6.38
N LEU A 16 -9.55 5.38 -7.07
CA LEU A 16 -10.80 6.15 -7.06
C LEU A 16 -11.46 6.15 -5.67
N GLU A 17 -11.46 4.99 -4.99
CA GLU A 17 -11.99 4.88 -3.63
C GLU A 17 -11.18 5.71 -2.63
N ILE A 18 -9.85 5.64 -2.70
CA ILE A 18 -8.96 6.48 -1.88
C ILE A 18 -9.20 7.96 -2.15
N GLN A 19 -9.31 8.36 -3.43
CA GLN A 19 -9.58 9.74 -3.79
C GLN A 19 -10.91 10.24 -3.21
N GLY A 20 -11.95 9.40 -3.21
CA GLY A 20 -13.24 9.70 -2.59
C GLY A 20 -13.14 9.91 -1.07
N LEU A 21 -12.39 9.06 -0.38
CA LEU A 21 -12.14 9.21 1.07
C LEU A 21 -11.36 10.48 1.40
N MET A 22 -10.38 10.84 0.57
CA MET A 22 -9.56 12.04 0.76
C MET A 22 -10.33 13.35 0.60
N GLN A 23 -11.50 13.32 -0.04
CA GLN A 23 -12.37 14.50 -0.20
C GLN A 23 -13.35 14.70 0.97
N GLN A 24 -13.41 13.75 1.90
CA GLN A 24 -14.28 13.85 3.08
C GLN A 24 -13.69 14.84 4.10
N GLN A 25 -14.59 15.52 4.83
CA GLN A 25 -14.20 16.49 5.86
C GLN A 25 -13.50 15.82 7.06
N ASP A 26 -13.85 14.56 7.33
CA ASP A 26 -13.19 13.71 8.32
C ASP A 26 -12.72 12.44 7.61
N VAL A 27 -11.40 12.31 7.47
CA VAL A 27 -10.79 11.22 6.71
C VAL A 27 -10.69 9.98 7.59
N GLU A 28 -11.45 8.94 7.25
CA GLU A 28 -11.42 7.67 7.97
C GLU A 28 -10.11 6.90 7.71
N LEU A 29 -9.12 7.11 8.58
CA LEU A 29 -7.80 6.49 8.48
C LEU A 29 -7.83 4.96 8.37
N HIS A 30 -8.78 4.32 9.07
CA HIS A 30 -8.93 2.87 9.04
C HIS A 30 -9.27 2.36 7.63
N LYS A 31 -10.18 3.05 6.91
CA LYS A 31 -10.54 2.70 5.53
C LYS A 31 -9.37 2.87 4.57
N ILE A 32 -8.61 3.97 4.70
CA ILE A 32 -7.38 4.18 3.91
C ILE A 32 -6.37 3.07 4.16
N THR A 33 -6.15 2.71 5.42
CA THR A 33 -5.23 1.63 5.81
C THR A 33 -5.63 0.31 5.15
N GLN A 34 -6.93 -0.02 5.16
CA GLN A 34 -7.46 -1.23 4.55
C GLN A 34 -7.28 -1.23 3.03
N LEU A 35 -7.56 -0.11 2.36
CA LEU A 35 -7.38 0.02 0.90
C LEU A 35 -5.91 -0.11 0.48
N ILE A 36 -4.98 0.46 1.26
CA ILE A 36 -3.54 0.29 1.02
C ILE A 36 -3.14 -1.18 1.16
N LYS A 37 -3.64 -1.89 2.18
CA LYS A 37 -3.34 -3.32 2.39
C LYS A 37 -3.89 -4.22 1.28
N GLN A 38 -4.96 -3.82 0.60
CA GLN A 38 -5.56 -4.57 -0.50
C GLN A 38 -4.80 -4.41 -1.82
N ASP A 39 -3.95 -3.39 -1.97
CA ASP A 39 -3.19 -3.14 -3.20
C ASP A 39 -1.68 -3.30 -2.97
N VAL A 40 -1.10 -4.32 -3.61
CA VAL A 40 0.34 -4.62 -3.53
C VAL A 40 1.21 -3.43 -3.97
N SER A 41 0.79 -2.63 -4.96
CA SER A 41 1.56 -1.46 -5.39
C SER A 41 1.56 -0.37 -4.32
N LEU A 42 0.40 -0.04 -3.77
CA LEU A 42 0.27 0.98 -2.72
C LEU A 42 1.02 0.56 -1.45
N TYR A 43 0.88 -0.70 -1.04
CA TYR A 43 1.62 -1.28 0.08
C TYR A 43 3.14 -1.12 -0.11
N ALA A 44 3.66 -1.54 -1.28
CA ALA A 44 5.08 -1.44 -1.59
C ALA A 44 5.56 0.02 -1.68
N ILE A 45 4.76 0.92 -2.28
CA ILE A 45 5.09 2.35 -2.37
C ILE A 45 5.17 2.98 -0.97
N LEU A 46 4.22 2.67 -0.08
CA LEU A 46 4.24 3.20 1.28
C LEU A 46 5.47 2.69 2.06
N LEU A 47 5.68 1.37 2.10
CA LEU A 47 6.81 0.81 2.86
C LEU A 47 8.16 1.26 2.28
N SER A 48 8.31 1.32 0.96
CA SER A 48 9.54 1.82 0.34
C SER A 48 9.78 3.31 0.62
N SER A 49 8.71 4.11 0.75
CA SER A 49 8.82 5.51 1.16
C SER A 49 9.30 5.65 2.61
N VAL A 50 8.74 4.85 3.51
CA VAL A 50 9.09 4.85 4.95
C VAL A 50 10.49 4.31 5.19
N ASN A 51 10.87 3.24 4.51
CA ASN A 51 12.19 2.62 4.62
C ASN A 51 13.25 3.33 3.78
N SER A 52 12.95 4.50 3.22
CA SER A 52 13.93 5.28 2.48
C SER A 52 15.06 5.76 3.41
N PRO A 53 16.31 5.85 2.91
CA PRO A 53 17.44 6.30 3.73
C PRO A 53 17.24 7.67 4.39
N TRP A 54 16.35 8.50 3.83
CA TRP A 54 16.01 9.82 4.34
C TRP A 54 15.44 9.81 5.77
N LEU A 55 14.69 8.76 6.15
CA LEU A 55 14.11 8.64 7.49
C LEU A 55 15.09 8.10 8.54
N GLY A 56 16.25 7.58 8.15
CA GLY A 56 17.32 7.18 9.08
C GLY A 56 16.92 6.08 10.07
N LEU A 57 15.97 5.22 9.70
CA LEU A 57 15.43 4.18 10.60
C LEU A 57 16.48 3.10 10.89
N ARG A 58 16.56 2.69 12.17
CA ARG A 58 17.45 1.59 12.62
C ARG A 58 16.91 0.20 12.26
N GLN A 59 15.60 0.08 12.12
CA GLN A 59 14.89 -1.16 11.82
C GLN A 59 13.92 -0.90 10.66
N GLU A 60 13.79 -1.90 9.80
CA GLU A 60 12.87 -1.86 8.68
C GLU A 60 11.41 -1.95 9.15
N VAL A 61 10.56 -1.09 8.58
CA VAL A 61 9.12 -1.08 8.81
C VAL A 61 8.44 -2.04 7.87
N LYS A 62 7.65 -2.97 8.42
CA LYS A 62 6.95 -4.03 7.68
C LYS A 62 5.43 -3.92 7.71
N SER A 63 4.88 -3.02 8.52
CA SER A 63 3.43 -2.86 8.71
C SER A 63 2.96 -1.49 8.24
N VAL A 64 1.81 -1.46 7.56
CA VAL A 64 1.16 -0.22 7.10
C VAL A 64 0.79 0.66 8.28
N GLU A 65 0.27 0.10 9.37
CA GLU A 65 -0.09 0.83 10.58
C GLU A 65 1.14 1.50 11.20
N THR A 66 2.25 0.77 11.25
CA THR A 66 3.52 1.30 11.77
C THR A 66 4.07 2.41 10.86
N ALA A 67 3.99 2.21 9.54
CA ALA A 67 4.34 3.21 8.54
C ALA A 67 3.53 4.51 8.70
N ILE A 68 2.20 4.39 8.82
CA ILE A 68 1.31 5.53 9.02
C ILE A 68 1.57 6.21 10.35
N SER A 69 1.83 5.45 11.42
CA SER A 69 2.17 6.03 12.73
C SER A 69 3.48 6.83 12.71
N LEU A 70 4.47 6.40 11.91
CA LEU A 70 5.76 7.09 11.79
C LEU A 70 5.68 8.30 10.85
N MET A 71 5.05 8.14 9.69
CA MET A 71 4.87 9.21 8.72
C MET A 71 3.80 10.21 9.13
N GLY A 72 2.82 9.84 9.93
CA GLY A 72 1.63 10.65 10.15
C GLY A 72 0.71 10.70 8.93
N LEU A 73 -0.59 10.93 9.19
CA LEU A 73 -1.64 10.87 8.18
C LEU A 73 -1.40 11.82 7.00
N GLU A 74 -1.06 13.09 7.25
CA GLU A 74 -0.91 14.10 6.18
C GLU A 74 0.16 13.74 5.13
N ARG A 75 1.30 13.18 5.57
CA ARG A 75 2.37 12.76 4.66
C ARG A 75 1.96 11.54 3.83
N VAL A 76 1.20 10.62 4.42
CA VAL A 76 0.64 9.47 3.71
C VAL A 76 -0.38 9.93 2.68
N LEU A 77 -1.29 10.84 3.03
CA LEU A 77 -2.25 11.42 2.08
C LEU A 77 -1.55 12.13 0.93
N SER A 78 -0.49 12.89 1.21
CA SER A 78 0.32 13.56 0.19
C SER A 78 0.99 12.55 -0.75
N LEU A 79 1.50 11.44 -0.20
CA LEU A 79 2.08 10.34 -1.00
C LEU A 79 1.02 9.70 -1.91
N LEU A 80 -0.16 9.37 -1.37
CA LEU A 80 -1.26 8.79 -2.14
C LEU A 80 -1.72 9.75 -3.24
N GLN A 81 -1.84 11.04 -2.96
CA GLN A 81 -2.18 12.06 -3.96
C GLN A 81 -1.17 12.07 -5.12
N ALA A 82 0.13 12.01 -4.80
CA ALA A 82 1.17 11.96 -5.82
C ALA A 82 1.08 10.69 -6.69
N VAL A 83 0.72 9.55 -6.09
CA VAL A 83 0.48 8.29 -6.80
C VAL A 83 -0.72 8.40 -7.73
N ILE A 84 -1.84 8.96 -7.26
CA ILE A 84 -3.05 9.17 -8.07
C ILE A 84 -2.71 10.05 -9.27
N ILE A 85 -2.09 11.22 -9.07
CA ILE A 85 -1.68 12.12 -10.15
C ILE A 85 -0.78 11.40 -11.15
N ARG A 86 0.19 10.62 -10.66
CA ARG A 86 1.11 9.87 -11.53
C ARG A 86 0.38 8.81 -12.36
N SER A 87 -0.66 8.19 -11.81
CA SER A 87 -1.44 7.17 -12.52
C SER A 87 -2.21 7.75 -13.70
N CYS A 88 -2.67 9.00 -13.62
CA CYS A 88 -3.37 9.68 -14.72
C CYS A 88 -2.51 9.86 -15.98
N PHE A 89 -1.17 9.85 -15.85
CA PHE A 89 -0.24 10.03 -16.97
C PHE A 89 0.33 8.70 -17.52
N LYS A 90 0.00 7.55 -16.91
CA LYS A 90 0.50 6.24 -17.34
C LYS A 90 -0.62 5.42 -17.95
N GLU A 91 -0.45 4.99 -19.19
CA GLU A 91 -1.26 3.91 -19.74
C GLU A 91 -0.94 2.63 -18.96
N SER A 92 -1.84 2.23 -18.06
CA SER A 92 -1.72 0.97 -17.35
C SER A 92 -2.40 -0.12 -18.17
N PRO A 93 -1.72 -1.25 -18.48
CA PRO A 93 -2.44 -2.42 -18.94
C PRO A 93 -3.49 -2.81 -17.89
N LEU A 94 -4.67 -3.23 -18.35
CA LEU A 94 -5.71 -3.78 -17.48
C LEU A 94 -5.20 -5.11 -16.92
N LEU A 95 -4.82 -5.11 -15.65
CA LEU A 95 -4.23 -6.25 -14.93
C LEU A 95 -5.17 -6.79 -13.86
N ASP A 96 -6.49 -6.72 -14.05
CA ASP A 96 -7.47 -7.09 -13.01
C ASP A 96 -7.28 -8.50 -12.47
N SER A 97 -7.00 -9.49 -13.35
CA SER A 97 -6.75 -10.87 -12.92
C SER A 97 -5.50 -11.02 -12.03
N PHE A 98 -4.47 -10.20 -12.25
CA PHE A 98 -3.29 -10.16 -11.39
C PHE A 98 -3.66 -9.65 -9.99
N TRP A 99 -4.44 -8.58 -9.91
CA TRP A 99 -4.89 -7.99 -8.63
C TRP A 99 -5.76 -8.94 -7.83
N ASP A 100 -6.70 -9.60 -8.49
CA ASP A 100 -7.61 -10.54 -7.84
C ASP A 100 -6.83 -11.74 -7.29
N THR A 101 -5.92 -12.32 -8.09
CA THR A 101 -5.08 -13.45 -7.66
C THR A 101 -4.16 -13.05 -6.49
N ALA A 102 -3.52 -11.88 -6.56
CA ALA A 102 -2.62 -11.41 -5.50
C ALA A 102 -3.38 -11.21 -4.17
N SER A 103 -4.58 -10.65 -4.23
CA SER A 103 -5.45 -10.44 -3.06
C SER A 103 -5.90 -11.77 -2.44
N GLU A 104 -6.27 -12.74 -3.28
CA GLU A 104 -6.67 -14.08 -2.84
C GLU A 104 -5.53 -14.82 -2.13
N VAL A 105 -4.33 -14.82 -2.73
CA VAL A 105 -3.14 -15.41 -2.14
C VAL A 105 -2.80 -14.76 -0.79
N ALA A 106 -2.83 -13.43 -0.71
CA ALA A 106 -2.59 -12.71 0.55
C ALA A 106 -3.61 -13.10 1.63
N GLY A 107 -4.89 -13.19 1.29
CA GLY A 107 -5.95 -13.62 2.22
C GLY A 107 -5.75 -15.06 2.72
N ILE A 108 -5.35 -15.98 1.84
CA ILE A 108 -5.04 -17.37 2.22
C ILE A 108 -3.83 -17.40 3.16
N CYS A 109 -2.75 -16.69 2.84
CA CYS A 109 -1.56 -16.60 3.69
C CYS A 109 -1.89 -16.03 5.07
N GLN A 110 -2.66 -14.95 5.13
CA GLN A 110 -3.14 -14.35 6.38
C GLN A 110 -3.94 -15.35 7.23
N SER A 111 -4.88 -16.08 6.60
CA SER A 111 -5.68 -17.11 7.27
C SER A 111 -4.81 -18.24 7.82
N LEU A 112 -3.86 -18.74 7.02
CA LEU A 112 -2.93 -19.79 7.44
C LEU A 112 -2.02 -19.31 8.57
N ALA A 113 -1.46 -18.11 8.48
CA ALA A 113 -0.62 -17.53 9.53
C ALA A 113 -1.39 -17.41 10.85
N SER A 114 -2.61 -16.86 10.82
CA SER A 114 -3.45 -16.75 12.01
C SER A 114 -3.77 -18.09 12.68
N LYS A 115 -3.80 -19.18 11.89
CA LYS A 115 -4.16 -20.52 12.36
C LYS A 115 -2.96 -21.32 12.86
N TYR A 116 -1.76 -21.09 12.34
CA TYR A 116 -0.61 -21.98 12.56
C TYR A 116 0.66 -21.29 13.07
N THR A 117 0.75 -19.96 13.12
CA THR A 117 1.96 -19.26 13.56
C THR A 117 1.70 -18.16 14.59
N CYS A 118 2.59 -18.03 15.58
CA CYS A 118 2.62 -16.90 16.53
C CYS A 118 3.26 -15.63 15.93
N ILE A 119 3.21 -15.47 14.61
CA ILE A 119 3.81 -14.34 13.87
C ILE A 119 2.74 -13.26 13.73
N LYS A 120 3.14 -11.98 13.87
CA LYS A 120 2.21 -10.87 13.63
C LYS A 120 1.79 -10.87 12.16
N VAL A 121 0.51 -10.64 11.91
CA VAL A 121 -0.14 -10.78 10.59
C VAL A 121 0.53 -9.99 9.46
N ASP A 122 1.25 -8.92 9.78
CA ASP A 122 1.94 -8.06 8.80
C ASP A 122 3.41 -8.46 8.52
N ASP A 123 3.94 -9.51 9.18
CA ASP A 123 5.32 -10.00 8.97
C ASP A 123 5.42 -11.11 7.90
N ALA A 124 4.31 -11.49 7.26
CA ALA A 124 4.20 -12.61 6.31
C ALA A 124 4.11 -12.17 4.84
#